data_AF-A0A348VX72-F1
#
_entry.id   AF-A0A348VX72-F1
#
_cell.length_a   1.000
_cell.length_b   1.000
_cell.length_c   1.000
_cell.angle_alpha   90.00
_cell.angle_beta   90.00
_cell.angle_gamma   90.00
#
_symmetry.space_group_name_H-M   'P 1'
#
loop_
_entity.id
_entity.type
_entity.pdbx_description
1 polymer ?
#
loop_
_entity_poly.entity_id
_entity_poly.type
_entity_poly.pdbx_seq_one_letter_code
_entity_poly.pdbx_strand_id
1 'polypeptide(L)'
;VATGLKAAANIFQKRAKKGILDKLQARDGFDRITGATDYSGFSGVDLAVEAVVEKMDVKKAVVKEFEQVAKEKAIFASNTSSLSITEMATRLTAARTRCGHALLQSR
;
A
#
# COMPACT_ATOMS: atom_id res chain seq x y z
N VAL A 1 11.56 8.05 -2.80
CA VAL A 1 11.95 6.74 -2.22
C VAL A 1 12.83 6.89 -0.97
N ALA A 2 13.98 7.55 -1.02
CA ALA A 2 14.96 7.62 0.08
C ALA A 2 14.37 8.08 1.44
N THR A 3 13.56 9.14 1.46
CA THR A 3 12.92 9.64 2.69
C THR A 3 12.01 8.61 3.34
N GLY A 4 11.23 7.86 2.54
CA GLY A 4 10.33 6.81 3.04
C GLY A 4 11.09 5.63 3.64
N LEU A 5 12.14 5.15 2.96
CA LEU A 5 12.99 4.08 3.48
C LEU A 5 13.70 4.50 4.78
N LYS A 6 14.17 5.76 4.86
CA LYS A 6 14.74 6.31 6.10
C LYS A 6 13.73 6.31 7.24
N ALA A 7 12.48 6.69 6.97
CA ALA A 7 11.41 6.66 7.97
C ALA A 7 11.13 5.22 8.46
N ALA A 8 11.06 4.25 7.53
CA ALA A 8 10.87 2.84 7.87
C ALA A 8 12.03 2.30 8.72
N ALA A 9 13.28 2.57 8.33
CA ALA A 9 14.47 2.18 9.09
C ALA A 9 14.42 2.72 10.53
N ASN A 10 14.04 3.99 10.70
CA ASN A 10 13.92 4.61 12.01
C ASN A 10 12.86 3.92 12.90
N ILE A 11 11.77 3.42 12.32
CA ILE A 11 10.73 2.68 13.06
C ILE A 11 11.31 1.38 13.62
N PHE A 12 11.97 0.56 12.79
CA PHE A 12 12.59 -0.69 13.23
C PHE A 12 13.70 -0.46 14.27
N GLN A 13 14.56 0.54 14.07
CA GLN A 13 15.59 0.91 15.03
C GLN A 13 15.02 1.32 16.38
N LYS A 14 13.92 2.09 16.40
CA LYS A 14 13.24 2.48 17.65
C LYS A 14 12.64 1.27 18.36
N ARG A 15 12.05 0.32 17.63
CA ARG A 15 11.51 -0.93 18.21
C ARG A 15 12.62 -1.78 18.82
N ALA A 16 13.77 -1.88 18.16
CA ALA A 16 14.94 -2.57 18.69
C ALA A 16 15.51 -1.91 19.94
N LYS A 17 15.66 -0.58 19.95
CA LYS A 17 16.11 0.18 21.14
C LYS A 17 15.19 0.00 22.35
N LYS A 18 13.89 -0.22 22.13
CA LYS A 18 12.90 -0.49 23.18
C LYS A 18 12.87 -1.95 23.63
N GLY A 19 13.70 -2.84 23.06
CA GLY A 19 13.69 -4.27 23.36
C GLY A 19 12.45 -5.02 22.84
N ILE A 20 11.65 -4.39 21.96
CA ILE A 20 10.44 -5.02 21.38
C ILE A 20 10.83 -6.03 20.29
N LEU A 21 11.90 -5.75 19.56
CA LEU A 21 12.51 -6.63 18.57
C LEU A 21 13.98 -6.78 18.90
N ASP A 22 14.57 -7.94 18.63
CA ASP A 22 16.02 -8.04 18.58
C ASP A 22 16.60 -7.38 17.30
N LYS A 23 17.93 -7.30 17.22
CA LYS A 23 18.62 -6.66 16.07
C LYS A 23 18.37 -7.41 14.76
N LEU A 24 18.28 -8.74 14.80
CA LEU A 24 18.09 -9.57 13.62
C LEU A 24 16.66 -9.42 13.10
N GLN A 25 15.66 -9.51 13.99
CA GLN A 25 14.25 -9.27 13.68
C GLN A 25 14.00 -7.87 13.11
N ALA A 26 14.66 -6.84 13.65
CA ALA A 26 14.55 -5.48 13.15
C ALA A 26 15.14 -5.34 11.74
N ARG A 27 16.29 -5.97 11.48
CA ARG A 27 16.93 -6.00 10.15
C ARG A 27 16.07 -6.76 9.15
N ASP A 28 15.72 -8.01 9.47
CA ASP A 28 14.93 -8.89 8.60
C ASP A 28 13.54 -8.28 8.31
N GLY A 29 12.98 -7.51 9.25
CA GLY A 29 11.77 -6.72 9.05
C GLY A 29 11.91 -5.61 8.03
N PHE A 30 13.02 -4.86 8.10
CA PHE A 30 13.32 -3.80 7.15
C PHE A 30 13.67 -4.33 5.76
N ASP A 31 14.39 -5.45 5.68
CA ASP A 31 14.85 -6.05 4.42
C ASP A 31 13.68 -6.54 3.53
N ARG A 32 12.48 -6.71 4.10
CA ARG A 32 11.25 -6.99 3.34
C ARG A 32 10.70 -5.77 2.59
N ILE A 33 11.24 -4.57 2.83
CA ILE A 33 10.77 -3.33 2.21
C ILE A 33 11.65 -2.99 1.01
N THR A 34 11.06 -3.04 -0.17
CA THR A 34 11.69 -2.57 -1.41
C THR A 34 11.01 -1.29 -1.88
N GLY A 35 11.80 -0.27 -2.22
CA GLY A 35 11.30 0.98 -2.78
C GLY A 35 11.36 0.98 -4.31
N ALA A 36 10.30 1.47 -4.96
CA ALA A 36 10.23 1.64 -6.40
C ALA A 36 9.66 3.03 -6.75
N THR A 37 9.85 3.45 -8.00
CA THR A 37 9.25 4.67 -8.59
C THR A 37 8.30 4.37 -9.75
N ASP A 38 8.10 3.09 -10.04
CA ASP A 38 7.22 2.56 -11.08
C ASP A 38 6.51 1.30 -10.54
N TYR A 39 5.76 0.63 -11.41
CA TYR A 39 5.02 -0.60 -11.07
C TYR A 39 5.81 -1.89 -11.32
N SER A 40 7.14 -1.84 -11.41
CA SER A 40 7.95 -3.05 -11.52
C SER A 40 7.70 -4.00 -10.34
N GLY A 41 7.49 -5.28 -10.63
CA GLY A 41 7.16 -6.30 -9.63
C GLY A 41 5.68 -6.40 -9.22
N PHE A 42 4.79 -5.54 -9.74
CA PHE A 42 3.36 -5.57 -9.37
C PHE A 42 2.59 -6.77 -9.94
N SER A 43 3.14 -7.47 -10.94
CA SER A 43 2.54 -8.70 -11.48
C SER A 43 2.44 -9.83 -10.45
N GLY A 44 3.29 -9.81 -9.42
CA GLY A 44 3.26 -10.80 -8.33
C GLY A 44 2.33 -10.44 -7.17
N VAL A 45 1.83 -9.20 -7.09
CA VAL A 45 1.17 -8.66 -5.90
C VAL A 45 -0.20 -9.30 -5.65
N ASP A 46 -0.38 -9.89 -4.47
CA ASP A 46 -1.67 -10.39 -3.96
C ASP A 46 -2.59 -9.28 -3.45
N LEU A 47 -2.02 -8.27 -2.78
CA LEU A 47 -2.74 -7.17 -2.13
C LEU A 47 -1.98 -5.86 -2.35
N ALA A 48 -2.67 -4.87 -2.91
CA ALA A 48 -2.19 -3.50 -3.01
C ALA A 48 -2.99 -2.58 -2.08
N VAL A 49 -2.29 -1.75 -1.31
CA VAL A 49 -2.88 -0.71 -0.45
C VAL A 49 -2.47 0.65 -0.98
N GLU A 50 -3.45 1.45 -1.40
CA GLU A 50 -3.26 2.79 -1.91
C GLU A 50 -3.32 3.84 -0.78
N ALA A 51 -2.34 4.74 -0.76
CA ALA A 51 -2.21 5.84 0.20
C ALA A 51 -1.62 7.11 -0.46
N VAL A 52 -2.12 7.45 -1.65
CA VAL A 52 -1.85 8.70 -2.37
C VAL A 52 -2.78 9.83 -1.91
N VAL A 53 -2.56 11.01 -2.48
CA VAL A 53 -3.31 12.23 -2.18
C VAL A 53 -4.83 12.02 -2.27
N GLU A 54 -5.57 12.65 -1.36
CA GLU A 54 -7.03 12.54 -1.23
C GLU A 54 -7.78 13.32 -2.33
N LYS A 55 -7.62 12.88 -3.58
CA LYS A 55 -8.28 13.43 -4.78
C LYS A 55 -8.82 12.28 -5.62
N MET A 56 -10.11 12.34 -5.96
CA MET A 56 -10.80 11.26 -6.67
C MET A 56 -10.15 10.91 -8.01
N ASP A 57 -9.79 11.93 -8.81
CA ASP A 57 -9.18 11.70 -10.12
C ASP A 57 -7.80 11.05 -10.03
N VAL A 58 -7.01 11.42 -9.00
CA VAL A 58 -5.69 10.83 -8.76
C VAL A 58 -5.82 9.36 -8.38
N LYS A 59 -6.75 9.03 -7.47
CA LYS A 59 -6.97 7.63 -7.07
C LYS A 59 -7.53 6.79 -8.22
N LYS A 60 -8.47 7.32 -9.01
CA LYS A 60 -8.98 6.65 -10.23
C LYS A 60 -7.85 6.39 -11.25
N ALA A 61 -6.88 7.28 -11.38
CA ALA A 61 -5.71 7.08 -12.24
C ALA A 61 -4.82 5.93 -11.73
N VAL A 62 -4.48 5.93 -10.43
CA VAL A 62 -3.70 4.85 -9.79
C VAL A 62 -4.38 3.49 -9.95
N VAL A 63 -5.69 3.42 -9.73
CA VAL A 63 -6.48 2.20 -9.90
C VAL A 63 -6.38 1.67 -11.33
N LYS A 64 -6.49 2.55 -12.33
CA LYS A 64 -6.38 2.19 -13.75
C LYS A 64 -4.99 1.67 -14.10
N GLU A 65 -3.95 2.34 -13.62
CA GLU A 65 -2.55 1.92 -13.86
C GLU A 65 -2.26 0.57 -13.19
N PHE A 66 -2.74 0.38 -11.96
CA PHE A 66 -2.63 -0.89 -11.24
C PHE A 66 -3.28 -2.05 -11.99
N GLU A 67 -4.50 -1.87 -12.52
CA GLU A 67 -5.20 -2.93 -13.26
C GLU A 67 -4.46 -3.44 -14.50
N GLN A 68 -3.62 -2.60 -15.11
CA GLN A 68 -2.84 -2.95 -16.31
C GLN A 68 -1.68 -3.90 -16.01
N VAL A 69 -1.17 -3.89 -14.77
CA VAL A 69 0.05 -4.59 -14.37
C VAL A 69 -0.19 -5.69 -13.34
N ALA A 70 -1.28 -5.59 -12.58
CA ALA A 70 -1.61 -6.52 -11.52
C ALA A 70 -2.17 -7.84 -12.05
N LYS A 71 -1.95 -8.92 -11.30
CA LYS A 71 -2.60 -10.20 -11.56
C LYS A 71 -4.11 -10.11 -11.39
N GLU A 72 -4.83 -10.96 -12.10
CA GLU A 72 -6.30 -10.92 -12.13
C GLU A 72 -6.96 -11.09 -10.76
N LYS A 73 -6.33 -11.84 -9.85
CA LYS A 73 -6.86 -12.10 -8.50
C LYS A 73 -6.33 -11.14 -7.43
N ALA A 74 -5.58 -10.11 -7.82
CA ALA A 74 -5.05 -9.13 -6.87
C ALA A 74 -6.19 -8.36 -6.19
N ILE A 75 -6.06 -8.14 -4.90
CA ILE A 75 -6.96 -7.29 -4.12
C ILE A 75 -6.42 -5.87 -4.14
N PHE A 76 -7.27 -4.91 -4.47
CA PHE A 76 -6.97 -3.49 -4.31
C PHE A 76 -7.74 -2.92 -3.11
N ALA A 77 -7.04 -2.19 -2.24
CA ALA A 77 -7.61 -1.48 -1.10
C ALA A 77 -7.14 -0.04 -1.09
N SER A 78 -8.03 0.90 -0.77
CA SER A 78 -7.68 2.32 -0.59
C SER A 78 -7.76 2.69 0.88
N ASN A 79 -6.76 3.40 1.38
CA ASN A 79 -6.74 3.99 2.72
C ASN A 79 -7.51 5.34 2.81
N THR A 80 -8.37 5.65 1.83
CA THR A 80 -9.20 6.87 1.87
C THR A 80 -10.10 6.91 3.11
N SER A 81 -10.28 8.10 3.68
CA SER A 81 -11.18 8.34 4.80
C SER A 81 -12.54 8.91 4.39
N SER A 82 -12.60 9.53 3.21
CA SER A 82 -13.70 10.45 2.86
C SER A 82 -14.21 10.28 1.43
N LEU A 83 -13.48 9.59 0.55
CA LEU A 83 -13.91 9.38 -0.82
C LEU A 83 -14.70 8.08 -0.95
N SER A 84 -15.73 8.11 -1.80
CA SER A 84 -16.55 6.92 -2.09
C SER A 84 -15.70 5.85 -2.78
N ILE A 85 -15.55 4.71 -2.10
CA ILE A 85 -14.91 3.51 -2.67
C ILE A 85 -15.66 3.06 -3.92
N THR A 86 -17.00 3.07 -3.90
CA THR A 86 -17.83 2.69 -5.05
C THR A 86 -17.54 3.59 -6.25
N GLU A 87 -17.46 4.91 -6.03
CA GLU A 87 -17.19 5.86 -7.10
C GLU A 87 -15.77 5.66 -7.68
N MET A 88 -14.79 5.42 -6.82
CA MET A 88 -13.41 5.12 -7.22
C MET A 88 -13.33 3.83 -8.04
N ALA A 89 -14.11 2.81 -7.64
CA ALA A 89 -14.17 1.50 -8.26
C ALA A 89 -15.06 1.41 -9.51
N THR A 90 -15.76 2.48 -9.89
CA THR A 90 -16.63 2.49 -11.10
C THR A 90 -15.91 2.10 -12.39
N ARG A 91 -14.58 2.22 -12.42
CA ARG A 91 -13.74 1.84 -13.58
C ARG A 91 -13.13 0.44 -13.47
N LEU A 92 -13.23 -0.22 -12.31
CA LEU A 92 -12.69 -1.56 -12.10
C LEU A 92 -13.58 -2.60 -12.76
N THR A 93 -12.96 -3.65 -13.30
CA THR A 93 -13.71 -4.85 -13.72
C THR A 93 -14.22 -5.61 -12.49
N ALA A 94 -15.50 -6.03 -12.52
CA ALA A 94 -16.23 -6.57 -11.36
C ALA A 94 -15.58 -7.79 -10.66
N ALA A 95 -14.66 -8.50 -11.32
CA ALA A 95 -13.94 -9.65 -10.77
C ALA A 95 -12.82 -9.28 -9.77
N ARG A 96 -12.39 -8.01 -9.72
CA ARG A 96 -11.17 -7.57 -9.02
C ARG A 96 -11.43 -6.78 -7.73
N THR A 97 -12.69 -6.48 -7.41
CA THR A 97 -13.05 -5.56 -6.33
C THR A 97 -13.55 -6.32 -5.10
N ARG A 98 -12.70 -6.47 -4.08
CA ARG A 98 -13.12 -6.68 -2.69
C ARG A 98 -12.47 -5.61 -1.82
N CYS A 99 -13.14 -4.47 -1.71
CA CYS A 99 -12.66 -3.33 -0.92
C CYS A 99 -13.26 -3.38 0.48
N GLY A 100 -12.41 -3.37 1.50
CA GLY A 100 -12.85 -3.20 2.88
C GLY A 100 -11.70 -3.27 3.89
N HIS A 101 -10.94 -2.17 4.04
CA HIS A 101 -10.46 -1.76 5.36
C HIS A 101 -9.99 -0.30 5.36
N ALA A 102 -10.77 0.58 5.99
CA ALA A 102 -10.33 1.91 6.39
C ALA A 102 -9.30 1.76 7.52
N LEU A 103 -8.00 1.76 7.21
CA LEU A 103 -6.93 1.56 8.19
C LEU A 103 -6.80 2.71 9.21
N LEU A 104 -7.59 3.79 9.12
CA LEU A 104 -7.40 5.02 9.89
C LEU A 104 -8.66 5.60 10.57
N GLN A 105 -9.76 4.85 10.67
CA GLN A 105 -10.89 5.23 11.55
C GLN A 105 -10.79 4.46 12.88
N SER A 106 -9.80 4.80 13.71
CA SER A 106 -9.87 4.51 15.14
C SER A 106 -9.17 5.61 15.92
N ARG A 107 -9.93 6.69 16.14
CA ARG A 107 -9.74 7.75 17.16
C ARG A 107 -8.45 8.58 17.08
#